data_AF-A0A3D0USM5-F1
#
_entry.id   AF-A0A3D0USM5-F1
#
_cell.length_a   1.000
_cell.length_b   1.000
_cell.length_c   1.000
_cell.angle_alpha   90.00
_cell.angle_beta   90.00
_cell.angle_gamma   90.00
#
_symmetry.space_group_name_H-M   'P 1'
#
loop_
_entity.id
_entity.type
_entity.pdbx_description
1 polymer ?
#
loop_
_entity_poly.entity_id
_entity_poly.type
_entity_poly.pdbx_seq_one_letter_code
_entity_poly.pdbx_strand_id
1 'polypeptide(L)'
;MANIQLIQSKLSQELRQIASEYSISDSFLENKPELISMILKSKSMEAKKEKQSWFDLLPVMSPEQMEKLVDILTREQQKLVEIEKKYEQKKIDVINNYVQRFNESSYQNKIFQLKQNEAIHEQKDAEEADQLLNNL
;
A
#
# COMPACT_ATOMS: atom_id res chain seq x y z
N MET A 1 -3.55 -17.48 -32.56
CA MET A 1 -3.62 -17.96 -31.17
C MET A 1 -2.22 -17.83 -30.58
N ALA A 2 -2.07 -17.20 -29.42
CA ALA A 2 -0.77 -17.05 -28.79
C ALA A 2 -0.22 -18.41 -28.31
N ASN A 3 1.09 -18.63 -28.43
CA ASN A 3 1.68 -19.89 -28.02
C ASN A 3 1.70 -20.02 -26.48
N ILE A 4 0.85 -20.90 -25.97
CA ILE A 4 0.63 -21.12 -24.53
C ILE A 4 1.93 -21.54 -23.81
N GLN A 5 2.83 -22.27 -24.47
CA GLN A 5 4.12 -22.69 -23.88
C GLN A 5 5.08 -21.51 -23.68
N LEU A 6 5.06 -20.56 -24.62
CA LEU A 6 5.88 -19.35 -24.55
C LEU A 6 5.40 -18.40 -23.44
N ILE A 7 4.09 -18.23 -23.32
CA ILE A 7 3.47 -17.48 -22.21
C ILE A 7 3.85 -18.10 -20.86
N GLN A 8 3.81 -19.43 -20.76
CA GLN A 8 4.16 -20.13 -19.52
C GLN A 8 5.64 -20.00 -19.15
N SER A 9 6.55 -19.97 -20.12
CA SER A 9 7.99 -19.87 -19.84
C SER A 9 8.46 -18.45 -19.53
N LYS A 10 7.82 -17.43 -20.11
CA LYS A 10 8.30 -16.04 -20.05
C LYS A 10 7.52 -15.13 -19.09
N LEU A 11 6.29 -15.50 -18.71
CA LEU A 11 5.43 -14.66 -17.86
C LEU A 11 5.20 -15.31 -16.48
N SER A 12 5.04 -14.45 -15.46
CA SER A 12 4.69 -14.87 -14.09
C SER A 12 3.31 -15.50 -14.05
N GLN A 13 3.06 -16.35 -13.05
CA GLN A 13 1.83 -17.15 -12.96
C GLN A 13 0.54 -16.31 -13.04
N GLU A 14 0.53 -15.13 -12.42
CA GLU A 14 -0.61 -14.19 -12.46
C GLU A 14 -0.85 -13.63 -13.88
N LEU A 15 0.23 -13.33 -14.61
CA LEU A 15 0.12 -12.77 -15.96
C LEU A 15 -0.25 -13.82 -17.00
N ARG A 16 -0.05 -15.12 -16.74
CA ARG A 16 -0.38 -16.20 -17.70
C ARG A 16 -1.87 -16.26 -18.01
N GLN A 17 -2.72 -16.12 -16.98
CA GLN A 17 -4.18 -16.14 -17.15
C GLN A 17 -4.64 -14.93 -17.97
N ILE A 18 -4.12 -13.75 -17.63
CA ILE A 18 -4.44 -12.52 -18.34
C ILE A 18 -3.93 -12.59 -19.79
N ALA A 19 -2.69 -13.02 -20.00
CA ALA A 19 -2.08 -13.13 -21.33
C ALA A 19 -2.82 -14.12 -22.24
N SER A 20 -3.42 -15.19 -21.70
CA SER A 20 -4.21 -16.13 -22.50
C SER A 20 -5.45 -15.52 -23.14
N GLU A 21 -5.91 -14.37 -22.65
CA GLU A 21 -7.06 -13.66 -23.20
C GLU A 21 -6.73 -12.77 -24.40
N TYR A 22 -5.44 -12.60 -24.70
CA TYR A 22 -4.93 -11.71 -25.75
C TYR A 22 -4.20 -12.50 -26.84
N SER A 23 -4.24 -11.97 -28.06
CA SER A 23 -3.41 -12.45 -29.16
C SER A 23 -2.10 -11.67 -29.15
N ILE A 24 -1.04 -12.28 -28.62
CA ILE A 24 0.30 -11.70 -28.51
C ILE A 24 1.22 -12.41 -29.51
N SER A 25 2.08 -11.64 -30.19
CA SER A 25 3.06 -12.20 -31.13
C SER A 25 4.19 -12.91 -30.39
N ASP A 26 4.47 -14.15 -30.80
CA ASP A 26 5.50 -15.00 -30.20
C ASP A 26 6.89 -14.35 -30.24
N SER A 27 7.20 -13.62 -31.32
CA SER A 27 8.47 -12.86 -31.44
C SER A 27 8.64 -11.83 -30.33
N PHE A 28 7.58 -11.15 -29.91
CA PHE A 28 7.65 -10.17 -28.83
C PHE A 28 7.69 -10.84 -27.46
N LEU A 29 7.04 -12.00 -27.29
CA LEU A 29 7.17 -12.81 -26.07
C LEU A 29 8.61 -13.31 -25.87
N GLU A 30 9.33 -13.63 -26.95
CA GLU A 30 10.73 -14.06 -26.87
C GLU A 30 11.69 -12.90 -26.65
N ASN A 31 11.55 -11.84 -27.44
CA ASN A 31 12.56 -10.77 -27.49
C ASN A 31 12.30 -9.65 -26.47
N LYS A 32 11.04 -9.41 -26.09
CA LYS A 32 10.65 -8.31 -25.18
C LYS A 32 9.57 -8.74 -24.16
N PRO A 33 9.79 -9.79 -23.36
CA PRO A 33 8.81 -10.26 -22.37
C PRO A 33 8.49 -9.22 -21.29
N GLU A 34 9.43 -8.32 -20.99
CA GLU A 34 9.25 -7.25 -20.01
C GLU A 34 8.23 -6.21 -20.48
N LEU A 35 8.32 -5.77 -21.75
CA LEU A 35 7.34 -4.85 -22.34
C LEU A 35 5.93 -5.45 -22.34
N ILE A 36 5.80 -6.73 -22.69
CA ILE A 36 4.52 -7.44 -22.63
C ILE A 36 3.98 -7.44 -21.20
N SER A 37 4.84 -7.72 -20.21
CA SER A 37 4.46 -7.68 -18.80
C SER A 37 4.01 -6.28 -18.36
N MET A 38 4.68 -5.22 -18.81
CA MET A 38 4.30 -3.82 -18.51
C MET A 38 2.94 -3.47 -19.13
N ILE A 39 2.69 -3.84 -20.38
CA ILE A 39 1.39 -3.60 -21.04
C ILE A 39 0.28 -4.36 -20.31
N LEU A 40 0.51 -5.62 -19.93
CA LEU A 40 -0.49 -6.41 -19.20
C LEU A 40 -0.80 -5.82 -17.81
N LYS A 41 0.22 -5.29 -17.12
CA LYS A 41 0.10 -4.66 -15.79
C LYS A 41 -0.38 -3.21 -15.80
N SER A 42 -0.30 -2.52 -16.94
CA SER A 42 -0.72 -1.12 -17.04
C SER A 42 -2.17 -0.95 -16.63
N LYS A 43 -2.40 0.01 -15.72
CA LYS A 43 -3.73 0.42 -15.24
C LYS A 43 -4.35 1.45 -16.17
N SER A 44 -3.54 2.11 -16.99
CA SER A 44 -4.02 3.05 -18.02
C SER A 44 -4.71 2.36 -19.19
N MET A 45 -4.57 1.03 -19.31
CA MET A 45 -5.15 0.22 -20.39
C MET A 45 -6.07 -0.88 -19.81
N GLU A 46 -7.09 -0.50 -19.03
CA GLU A 46 -7.98 -1.48 -18.39
C GLU A 46 -8.88 -2.22 -19.39
N ALA A 47 -9.27 -1.58 -20.49
CA ALA A 47 -10.16 -2.20 -21.45
C ALA A 47 -9.43 -3.30 -22.26
N LYS A 48 -10.02 -4.49 -22.29
CA LYS A 48 -9.52 -5.64 -23.07
C LYS A 48 -9.28 -5.28 -24.54
N LYS A 49 -10.14 -4.46 -25.15
CA LYS A 49 -9.98 -4.01 -26.54
C LYS A 49 -8.76 -3.09 -26.73
N GLU A 50 -8.49 -2.21 -25.77
CA GLU A 50 -7.35 -1.30 -25.83
C GLU A 50 -6.03 -2.08 -25.73
N LYS A 51 -5.93 -2.99 -24.75
CA LYS A 51 -4.76 -3.88 -24.62
C LYS A 51 -4.51 -4.69 -25.89
N GLN A 52 -5.55 -5.26 -26.50
CA GLN A 52 -5.41 -5.98 -27.77
C GLN A 52 -4.92 -5.04 -28.88
N SER A 53 -5.49 -3.85 -29.01
CA SER A 53 -5.06 -2.86 -30.01
C SER A 53 -3.59 -2.49 -29.84
N TRP A 54 -3.07 -2.39 -28.62
CA TRP A 54 -1.65 -2.16 -28.38
C TRP A 54 -0.80 -3.33 -28.84
N PHE A 55 -1.19 -4.57 -28.56
CA PHE A 55 -0.49 -5.76 -29.06
C PHE A 55 -0.50 -5.86 -30.58
N ASP A 56 -1.60 -5.45 -31.23
CA ASP A 56 -1.73 -5.42 -32.68
C ASP A 56 -0.86 -4.31 -33.31
N LEU A 57 -0.61 -3.22 -32.56
CA LEU A 57 0.25 -2.11 -32.99
C LEU A 57 1.75 -2.39 -32.80
N LEU A 58 2.15 -3.24 -31.85
CA LEU A 58 3.56 -3.53 -31.56
C LEU A 58 4.40 -3.91 -32.80
N PRO A 59 3.91 -4.76 -33.73
CA PRO A 59 4.67 -5.16 -34.91
C PRO A 59 4.85 -4.03 -35.93
N VAL A 60 3.97 -3.02 -35.94
CA VAL A 60 4.01 -1.90 -36.90
C VAL A 60 4.67 -0.65 -36.33
N MET A 61 4.97 -0.62 -35.03
CA MET A 61 5.67 0.49 -34.38
C MET A 61 7.15 0.54 -34.77
N SER A 62 7.68 1.75 -34.93
CA SER A 62 9.12 1.96 -35.07
C SER A 62 9.85 1.71 -33.74
N PRO A 63 11.17 1.44 -33.77
CA PRO A 63 11.98 1.32 -32.56
C PRO A 63 11.85 2.51 -31.59
N GLU A 64 11.83 3.73 -32.14
CA GLU A 64 11.69 4.98 -31.37
C GLU A 64 10.31 5.09 -30.70
N GLN A 65 9.26 4.62 -31.37
CA GLN A 65 7.90 4.59 -30.80
C GLN A 65 7.80 3.56 -29.69
N MET A 66 8.44 2.40 -29.86
CA MET A 66 8.54 1.39 -28.80
C MET A 66 9.29 1.92 -27.58
N GLU A 67 10.39 2.66 -27.77
CA GLU A 67 11.14 3.26 -26.67
C GLU A 67 10.29 4.29 -25.91
N LYS A 68 9.55 5.15 -26.62
CA LYS A 68 8.61 6.09 -25.99
C LYS A 68 7.52 5.37 -25.20
N LEU A 69 6.99 4.26 -25.72
CA LEU A 69 6.01 3.45 -25.01
C LEU A 69 6.59 2.89 -23.71
N VAL A 70 7.81 2.35 -23.75
CA VAL A 70 8.52 1.86 -22.55
C VAL A 70 8.72 2.98 -21.54
N ASP A 71 9.14 4.18 -21.95
CA ASP A 71 9.33 5.32 -21.05
C ASP A 71 8.00 5.75 -20.40
N ILE A 72 6.91 5.82 -21.18
CA ILE A 72 5.57 6.14 -20.65
C ILE A 72 5.14 5.12 -19.59
N LEU A 73 5.25 3.82 -19.90
CA LEU A 73 4.88 2.74 -18.98
C LEU A 73 5.77 2.71 -17.73
N THR A 74 7.06 3.01 -17.88
CA THR A 74 8.00 3.11 -16.75
C THR A 74 7.61 4.24 -15.81
N ARG A 75 7.30 5.42 -16.36
CA ARG A 75 6.85 6.57 -15.57
C ARG A 75 5.50 6.32 -14.90
N GLU A 76 4.57 5.63 -15.56
CA GLU A 76 3.32 5.19 -14.96
C GLU A 76 3.59 4.34 -13.72
N GLN A 77 4.43 3.31 -13.87
CA GLN A 77 4.78 2.41 -12.76
C GLN A 77 5.44 3.16 -11.60
N GLN A 78 6.39 4.06 -11.89
CA GLN A 78 7.04 4.88 -10.86
C GLN A 78 6.05 5.75 -10.10
N LYS A 79 5.10 6.39 -10.79
CA LYS A 79 4.06 7.20 -10.15
C LYS A 79 3.14 6.35 -9.27
N LEU A 80 2.78 5.16 -9.71
CA LEU A 80 1.96 4.24 -8.91
C LEU A 80 2.68 3.84 -7.62
N VAL A 81 3.97 3.47 -7.70
CA VAL A 81 4.80 3.15 -6.52
C VAL A 81 4.94 4.35 -5.59
N GLU A 82 5.12 5.56 -6.13
CA GLU A 82 5.20 6.78 -5.32
C GLU A 82 3.87 7.04 -4.58
N ILE A 83 2.74 6.83 -5.25
CA ILE A 83 1.42 6.96 -4.65
C ILE A 83 1.23 5.93 -3.54
N GLU A 84 1.53 4.66 -3.79
CA GLU A 84 1.43 3.59 -2.79
C GLU A 84 2.29 3.90 -1.56
N LYS A 85 3.54 4.32 -1.76
CA LYS A 85 4.44 4.72 -0.66
C LYS A 85 3.87 5.89 0.16
N LYS A 86 3.28 6.89 -0.51
CA LYS A 86 2.62 8.01 0.19
C LYS A 86 1.42 7.56 1.02
N TYR A 87 0.63 6.61 0.51
CA TYR A 87 -0.50 6.04 1.26
C TYR A 87 -0.06 5.18 2.43
N GLU A 88 0.98 4.36 2.26
CA GLU A 88 1.56 3.57 3.36
C GLU A 88 2.10 4.47 4.47
N GLN A 89 2.84 5.52 4.10
CA GLN A 89 3.35 6.48 5.08
C GLN A 89 2.20 7.15 5.85
N LYS A 90 1.16 7.63 5.14
CA LYS A 90 -0.03 8.20 5.79
C LYS A 90 -0.72 7.21 6.74
N LYS A 91 -0.78 5.93 6.38
CA LYS A 91 -1.36 4.89 7.25
C LYS A 91 -0.56 4.74 8.54
N ILE A 92 0.77 4.70 8.43
CA ILE A 92 1.68 4.64 9.59
C ILE A 92 1.51 5.89 10.45
N ASP A 93 1.47 7.08 9.84
CA ASP A 93 1.31 8.35 10.56
C ASP A 93 -0.03 8.40 11.33
N VAL A 94 -1.12 7.92 10.73
CA VAL A 94 -2.43 7.84 11.40
C VAL A 94 -2.38 6.87 12.59
N ILE A 95 -1.77 5.70 12.43
CA ILE A 95 -1.61 4.72 13.52
C ILE A 95 -0.79 5.32 14.66
N ASN A 96 0.36 5.93 14.34
CA ASN A 96 1.24 6.56 15.32
C ASN A 96 0.53 7.68 16.09
N ASN A 97 -0.21 8.55 15.38
CA ASN A 97 -0.99 9.60 16.00
C ASN A 97 -2.07 9.05 16.94
N TYR A 98 -2.74 7.95 16.56
CA TYR A 98 -3.74 7.31 17.41
C TYR A 98 -3.12 6.70 18.66
N VAL A 99 -2.01 5.96 18.51
CA VAL A 99 -1.27 5.35 19.63
C VAL A 99 -0.77 6.44 20.59
N GLN A 100 -0.22 7.54 20.07
CA GLN A 100 0.25 8.64 20.89
C GLN A 100 -0.89 9.26 21.70
N ARG A 101 -2.03 9.59 21.06
CA ARG A 101 -3.20 10.16 21.74
C ARG A 101 -3.75 9.22 22.82
N PHE A 102 -3.80 7.92 22.53
CA PHE A 102 -4.24 6.92 23.50
C PHE A 102 -3.31 6.87 24.72
N ASN A 103 -1.99 6.87 24.50
CA ASN A 103 -0.99 6.86 25.56
C ASN A 103 -1.06 8.13 26.42
N GLU A 104 -1.21 9.31 25.79
CA GLU A 104 -1.40 10.58 26.48
C GLU A 104 -2.66 10.55 27.36
N SER A 105 -3.80 10.11 26.82
CA SER A 105 -5.05 10.00 27.57
C SER A 105 -4.93 9.02 28.75
N SER A 106 -4.29 7.87 28.54
CA SER A 106 -4.02 6.88 29.59
C SER A 106 -3.15 7.45 30.71
N TYR A 107 -2.08 8.19 30.35
CA TYR A 107 -1.23 8.86 31.32
C TYR A 107 -2.00 9.90 32.15
N GLN A 108 -2.81 10.75 31.49
CA GLN A 108 -3.62 11.75 32.18
C GLN A 108 -4.62 11.11 33.15
N ASN A 109 -5.28 10.01 32.75
CA ASN A 109 -6.19 9.26 33.62
C ASN A 109 -5.46 8.69 34.83
N LYS A 110 -4.25 8.17 34.65
CA LYS A 110 -3.43 7.64 35.76
C LYS A 110 -3.06 8.74 36.75
N ILE A 111 -2.66 9.92 36.27
CA ILE A 111 -2.37 11.08 37.14
C ILE A 111 -3.63 11.53 37.88
N PHE A 112 -4.79 11.56 37.23
CA PHE A 112 -6.04 11.91 37.87
C PHE A 112 -6.41 10.95 39.00
N GLN A 113 -6.30 9.64 38.76
CA GLN A 113 -6.54 8.62 39.79
C GLN A 113 -5.58 8.75 40.97
N LEU A 114 -4.29 9.02 40.73
CA LEU A 114 -3.32 9.22 41.80
C LEU A 114 -3.68 10.41 42.68
N LYS A 115 -4.02 11.56 42.08
CA LYS A 115 -4.45 12.75 42.83
C LYS A 115 -5.73 12.52 43.64
N GLN A 116 -6.68 11.78 43.08
CA GLN A 116 -7.91 11.43 43.79
C GLN A 116 -7.60 10.51 44.99
N ASN A 117 -6.74 9.52 44.82
CA ASN A 117 -6.33 8.63 45.89
C ASN A 117 -5.55 9.36 47.00
N GLU A 118 -4.66 10.28 46.63
CA GLU A 118 -3.93 11.14 47.57
C GLU A 118 -4.90 11.99 48.41
N ALA A 119 -5.86 12.68 47.77
CA ALA A 119 -6.86 13.48 48.49
C ALA A 119 -7.73 12.64 49.45
N ILE A 120 -8.09 11.42 49.05
CA ILE A 120 -8.83 10.49 49.92
C ILE A 120 -7.97 10.06 51.12
N HIS A 121 -6.68 9.80 50.91
CA HIS A 121 -5.74 9.45 51.98
C HIS A 121 -5.53 10.63 52.94
N GLU A 122 -5.29 11.83 52.43
CA GLU A 122 -5.12 13.04 53.26
C GLU A 122 -6.37 13.30 54.12
N GLN A 123 -7.57 13.12 53.56
CA GLN A 123 -8.80 13.29 54.31
C GLN A 123 -8.96 12.24 55.40
N LYS A 124 -8.63 10.97 55.12
CA LYS A 124 -8.65 9.90 56.13
C LYS A 124 -7.64 10.15 57.24
N ASP A 125 -6.41 10.55 56.89
CA ASP A 125 -5.36 10.82 57.86
C ASP A 125 -5.75 12.00 58.78
N ALA A 126 -6.43 13.02 58.24
CA ALA A 126 -6.99 14.12 59.02
C ALA A 126 -8.12 13.67 59.96
N GLU A 127 -9.06 12.86 59.46
CA GLU A 127 -10.14 12.28 60.29
C GLU A 127 -9.60 11.38 61.40
N GLU A 128 -8.58 10.56 61.12
CA GLU A 128 -7.90 9.72 62.11
C GLU A 128 -7.15 10.57 63.16
N ALA A 129 -6.48 11.64 62.75
CA ALA A 129 -5.80 12.57 63.67
C ALA A 129 -6.79 13.27 64.62
N ASP A 130 -7.93 13.73 64.10
CA ASP A 130 -9.00 14.34 64.90
C ASP A 130 -9.63 13.32 65.89
N GLN A 131 -9.79 12.06 65.48
CA GLN A 131 -10.24 11.00 66.38
C GLN A 131 -9.24 10.71 67.50
N LEU A 132 -7.93 10.73 67.22
CA LEU A 132 -6.90 10.56 68.24
C LEU A 132 -6.88 11.71 69.24
N LEU A 133 -7.10 12.95 68.77
CA LEU A 133 -7.19 14.14 69.64
C LEU A 133 -8.43 14.13 70.54
N ASN A 134 -9.57 13.65 70.04
CA ASN A 134 -10.81 13.58 70.84
C ASN A 134 -10.80 12.46 71.91
N ASN A 135 -9.86 11.52 71.84
CA ASN A 135 -9.71 10.40 72.78
C ASN A 135 -8.65 10.67 73.88
N LEU A 136 -8.12 11.90 73.98
CA LEU A 136 -7.22 12.39 75.03
C LEU A 136 -7.97 13.25 76.06
#